data_AF-A0A2T3XM56-F1
#
_entry.id   AF-A0A2T3XM56-F1
#
_cell.length_a   1.000
_cell.length_b   1.000
_cell.length_c   1.000
_cell.angle_alpha   90.00
_cell.angle_beta   90.00
_cell.angle_gamma   90.00
#
_symmetry.space_group_name_H-M   'P 1'
#
loop_
_entity.id
_entity.type
_entity.pdbx_description
1 polymer ?
#
loop_
_entity_poly.entity_id
_entity_poly.type
_entity_poly.pdbx_seq_one_letter_code
_entity_poly.pdbx_strand_id
1 'polypeptide(L)'
;MAEDTKMNDVSSPAMPDVEELRMLQALVHEGAALARHGRYVARFHGWIVEVSRVGRCNATSFAPVIVEIRCRHGELLERTCLVVDDRADNETGG
;
A
#
# COMPACT_ATOMS: atom_id res chain seq x y z
N MET A 1 44.43 -20.25 -8.10
CA MET A 1 43.52 -20.57 -6.97
C MET A 1 42.45 -19.51 -7.00
N ALA A 2 41.22 -19.91 -7.31
CA ALA A 2 40.08 -19.03 -7.38
C ALA A 2 39.62 -18.65 -5.97
N GLU A 3 39.44 -17.36 -5.71
CA GLU A 3 38.53 -16.91 -4.66
C GLU A 3 37.44 -16.09 -5.35
N ASP A 4 36.33 -16.80 -5.58
CA ASP A 4 35.02 -16.31 -5.96
C ASP A 4 34.64 -15.11 -5.08
N THR A 5 34.79 -13.90 -5.65
CA THR A 5 34.17 -12.71 -5.07
C THR A 5 32.68 -12.80 -5.40
N LYS A 6 31.95 -13.60 -4.62
CA LYS A 6 30.49 -13.62 -4.62
C LYS A 6 30.02 -12.30 -4.02
N MET A 7 29.97 -11.28 -4.88
CA MET A 7 29.19 -10.08 -4.65
C MET A 7 27.76 -10.57 -4.46
N ASN A 8 27.32 -10.67 -3.20
CA ASN A 8 25.90 -10.71 -2.93
C ASN A 8 25.37 -9.42 -3.52
N ASP A 9 24.68 -9.54 -4.66
CA ASP A 9 23.74 -8.54 -5.15
C ASP A 9 22.75 -8.32 -4.02
N VAL A 10 23.13 -7.44 -3.09
CA VAL A 10 22.23 -6.85 -2.10
C VAL A 10 21.32 -6.01 -2.97
N SER A 11 20.30 -6.68 -3.51
CA SER A 11 19.19 -6.05 -4.21
C SER A 11 18.49 -5.19 -3.17
N SER A 12 19.03 -4.00 -2.92
CA SER A 12 18.27 -2.91 -2.35
C SER A 12 16.98 -2.83 -3.16
N PRO A 13 15.80 -2.70 -2.52
CA PRO A 13 14.57 -2.54 -3.26
C PRO A 13 14.77 -1.39 -4.23
N ALA A 14 14.70 -1.69 -5.54
CA ALA A 14 14.86 -0.69 -6.58
C ALA A 14 13.88 0.44 -6.28
N MET A 15 14.37 1.67 -6.11
CA MET A 15 13.48 2.79 -5.87
C MET A 15 12.51 2.93 -7.06
N PRO A 16 11.21 3.14 -6.81
CA PRO A 16 10.26 3.32 -7.89
C PRO A 16 10.61 4.56 -8.70
N ASP A 17 10.47 4.47 -10.02
CA ASP A 17 10.62 5.65 -10.87
C ASP A 17 9.42 6.62 -10.72
N VAL A 18 9.44 7.75 -11.43
CA VAL A 18 8.40 8.79 -11.33
C VAL A 18 7.03 8.31 -11.82
N GLU A 19 6.99 7.47 -12.85
CA GLU A 19 5.75 6.91 -13.38
C GLU A 19 5.20 5.83 -12.44
N GLU A 20 6.08 4.95 -11.95
CA GLU A 20 5.75 3.95 -10.94
C GLU A 20 5.23 4.60 -9.66
N LEU A 21 5.88 5.64 -9.15
CA LEU A 21 5.45 6.35 -7.96
C LEU A 21 4.04 6.93 -8.12
N ARG A 22 3.74 7.53 -9.28
CA ARG A 22 2.39 8.04 -9.56
C ARG A 22 1.35 6.93 -9.58
N MET A 23 1.67 5.80 -10.19
CA MET A 23 0.77 4.65 -10.23
C MET A 23 0.55 4.07 -8.84
N LEU A 24 1.62 3.92 -8.04
CA LEU A 24 1.53 3.46 -6.67
C LEU A 24 0.64 4.38 -5.83
N GLN A 25 0.80 5.69 -5.95
CA GLN A 25 -0.08 6.66 -5.29
C GLN A 25 -1.55 6.48 -5.71
N ALA A 26 -1.83 6.32 -7.00
CA ALA A 26 -3.19 6.10 -7.49
C ALA A 26 -3.81 4.81 -6.90
N LEU A 27 -3.05 3.71 -6.87
CA LEU A 27 -3.48 2.43 -6.27
C LEU A 27 -3.72 2.55 -4.76
N VAL A 28 -2.91 3.35 -4.06
CA VAL A 28 -3.12 3.63 -2.62
C VAL A 28 -4.42 4.39 -2.40
N HIS A 29 -4.70 5.42 -3.20
CA HIS A 29 -5.94 6.19 -3.10
C HIS A 29 -7.17 5.33 -3.41
N GLU A 30 -7.12 4.54 -4.48
CA GLU A 30 -8.19 3.58 -4.83
C GLU A 30 -8.39 2.55 -3.70
N GLY A 31 -7.29 1.95 -3.23
CA GLY A 31 -7.31 0.98 -2.16
C GLY A 31 -7.85 1.55 -0.85
N ALA A 32 -7.53 2.81 -0.51
CA ALA A 32 -8.07 3.48 0.67
C ALA A 32 -9.59 3.69 0.58
N ALA A 33 -10.11 4.03 -0.61
CA ALA A 33 -11.56 4.15 -0.83
C ALA A 33 -12.25 2.78 -0.70
N LEU A 34 -11.66 1.73 -1.27
CA LEU A 34 -12.20 0.36 -1.26
C LEU A 34 -11.98 -0.38 0.07
N ALA A 35 -11.03 0.07 0.90
CA ALA A 35 -10.70 -0.55 2.17
C ALA A 35 -11.87 -0.55 3.18
N ARG A 36 -12.92 0.24 2.91
CA ARG A 36 -14.20 0.19 3.65
C ARG A 36 -14.90 -1.15 3.52
N HIS A 37 -14.76 -1.81 2.37
CA HIS A 37 -15.47 -3.04 2.04
C HIS A 37 -14.63 -4.30 2.28
N GLY A 38 -13.31 -4.17 2.45
CA GLY A 38 -12.42 -5.29 2.68
C GLY A 38 -10.96 -4.96 2.43
N ARG A 39 -10.10 -5.97 2.41
CA ARG A 39 -8.70 -5.82 2.03
C ARG A 39 -8.59 -5.57 0.53
N TYR A 40 -7.82 -4.57 0.13
CA TYR A 40 -7.45 -4.30 -1.25
C TYR A 40 -6.01 -4.74 -1.50
N VAL A 41 -5.77 -5.41 -2.63
CA VAL A 41 -4.43 -5.81 -3.07
C VAL A 41 -4.31 -5.56 -4.57
N ALA A 42 -3.31 -4.77 -4.96
CA ALA A 42 -2.98 -4.50 -6.35
C ALA A 42 -1.52 -4.82 -6.65
N ARG A 43 -1.25 -5.14 -7.91
CA ARG A 43 0.09 -5.44 -8.43
C ARG A 43 0.37 -4.62 -9.66
N PHE A 44 1.49 -3.90 -9.67
CA PHE A 44 1.91 -3.07 -10.80
C PHE A 44 3.42 -3.15 -10.96
N HIS A 45 3.91 -3.55 -12.14
CA HIS A 45 5.35 -3.59 -12.47
C HIS A 45 6.26 -4.32 -11.45
N GLY A 46 5.70 -5.28 -10.71
CA GLY A 46 6.43 -6.00 -9.65
C GLY A 46 6.27 -5.40 -8.26
N TRP A 47 5.64 -4.24 -8.13
CA TRP A 47 5.19 -3.70 -6.87
C TRP A 47 3.89 -4.36 -6.42
N ILE A 48 3.73 -4.49 -5.11
CA ILE A 48 2.52 -4.98 -4.45
C ILE A 48 2.05 -3.89 -3.51
N VAL A 49 0.85 -3.37 -3.75
CA VAL A 49 0.17 -2.43 -2.86
C VAL A 49 -0.92 -3.18 -2.13
N GLU A 50 -0.86 -3.17 -0.81
CA GLU A 50 -1.85 -3.77 0.05
C GLU A 50 -2.44 -2.70 0.95
N VAL A 51 -3.76 -2.55 0.90
CA VAL A 51 -4.49 -1.65 1.78
C VAL A 51 -5.45 -2.48 2.62
N SER A 52 -5.30 -2.39 3.94
CA SER A 52 -6.11 -3.14 4.90
C SER A 52 -6.57 -2.23 6.01
N ARG A 53 -7.80 -2.42 6.47
CA ARG A 53 -8.32 -1.67 7.61
C ARG A 53 -7.74 -2.21 8.93
N VAL A 54 -7.44 -1.32 9.86
CA VAL A 54 -7.00 -1.71 11.20
C VAL A 54 -8.20 -1.89 12.11
N GLY A 55 -8.33 -3.09 12.70
CA GLY A 55 -9.33 -3.39 13.72
C GLY A 55 -10.67 -3.91 13.19
N ARG A 56 -11.50 -4.43 14.12
CA ARG A 56 -12.89 -4.82 13.82
C ARG A 56 -13.81 -3.61 13.93
N CYS A 57 -14.71 -3.47 12.97
CA CYS A 57 -15.68 -2.38 12.88
C CYS A 57 -16.40 -2.12 14.20
N ASN A 58 -16.22 -0.91 14.75
CA ASN A 58 -17.27 -0.25 15.49
C ASN A 58 -17.90 0.76 14.53
N ALA A 59 -19.23 0.73 14.39
CA ALA A 59 -20.01 1.44 13.38
C ALA A 59 -19.94 2.99 13.44
N THR A 60 -19.03 3.55 14.24
CA THR A 60 -19.01 4.95 14.65
C THR A 60 -17.63 5.60 14.67
N SER A 61 -16.54 4.90 14.31
CA SER A 61 -15.20 5.48 14.37
C SER A 61 -14.43 5.34 13.07
N PHE A 62 -13.80 6.44 12.65
CA PHE A 62 -12.74 6.50 11.65
C PHE A 62 -11.79 5.31 11.83
N ALA A 63 -11.90 4.31 10.96
CA ALA A 63 -11.05 3.14 11.04
C ALA A 63 -9.81 3.43 10.20
N PRO A 64 -8.62 3.57 10.82
CA PRO A 64 -7.40 3.81 10.06
C PRO A 64 -7.16 2.64 9.10
N VAL A 65 -6.61 2.96 7.93
CA VAL A 65 -6.18 1.97 6.94
C VAL A 65 -4.65 1.91 6.96
N ILE A 66 -4.12 0.70 7.03
CA ILE A 66 -2.72 0.41 6.81
C ILE A 66 -2.53 0.21 5.32
N VAL A 67 -1.56 0.94 4.77
CA VAL A 67 -1.03 0.76 3.43
C VAL A 67 0.34 0.14 3.55
N GLU A 68 0.57 -0.95 2.83
CA GLU A 68 1.87 -1.59 2.68
C GLU A 68 2.26 -1.63 1.21
N ILE A 69 3.42 -1.10 0.88
CA ILE A 69 4.01 -1.14 -0.45
C ILE A 69 5.21 -2.06 -0.39
N ARG A 70 5.18 -3.14 -1.16
CA ARG A 70 6.25 -4.14 -1.23
C ARG A 70 6.81 -4.22 -2.64
N CYS A 71 8.11 -4.46 -2.74
CA CYS A 71 8.78 -4.67 -4.02
C CYS A 71 8.59 -6.11 -4.51
N ARG A 72 9.15 -6.41 -5.69
CA ARG A 72 9.02 -7.69 -6.41
C ARG A 72 9.54 -8.89 -5.63
N HIS A 73 10.49 -8.67 -4.73
CA HIS A 73 11.07 -9.70 -3.86
C HIS A 73 10.32 -9.85 -2.53
N GLY A 74 9.23 -9.11 -2.33
CA GLY A 74 8.43 -9.13 -1.11
C GLY A 74 8.99 -8.26 0.01
N GLU A 75 10.08 -7.53 -0.22
CA GLU A 75 10.62 -6.59 0.75
C GLU A 75 9.67 -5.40 0.89
N LEU A 76 9.40 -5.03 2.14
CA LEU A 76 8.56 -3.89 2.47
C LEU A 76 9.34 -2.60 2.21
N LEU A 77 8.89 -1.83 1.22
CA LEU A 77 9.45 -0.51 0.95
C LEU A 77 8.90 0.51 1.95
N GLU A 78 7.58 0.56 2.07
CA GLU A 78 6.89 1.53 2.91
C GLU A 78 5.67 0.92 3.57
N ARG A 79 5.44 1.34 4.83
CA ARG A 79 4.21 1.08 5.54
C ARG A 79 3.72 2.36 6.20
N THR A 80 2.51 2.76 5.86
CA THR A 80 1.90 3.97 6.40
C THR A 80 0.48 3.72 6.88
N CYS A 81 0.03 4.53 7.83
CA CYS A 81 -1.33 4.51 8.35
C CYS A 81 -2.04 5.77 7.87
N LEU A 82 -3.11 5.61 7.09
CA LEU A 82 -3.95 6.70 6.63
C LEU A 82 -5.26 6.71 7.44
N VAL A 83 -5.67 7.89 7.89
CA VAL A 83 -7.02 8.09 8.45
C VAL A 83 -7.91 8.55 7.31
N VAL A 84 -8.87 7.71 6.92
CA VAL A 84 -9.86 8.07 5.89
C VAL A 84 -11.04 8.72 6.60
N ASP A 85 -11.32 9.97 6.29
CA ASP A 85 -12.47 10.69 6.86
C ASP A 85 -13.77 10.13 6.26
N ASP A 86 -14.71 9.74 7.13
CA ASP A 86 -15.99 9.12 6.75
C ASP A 86 -17.10 10.17 6.51
N ARG A 87 -16.85 11.47 6.75
CA ARG A 87 -17.90 12.50 6.70
C ARG A 87 -18.39 12.87 5.30
N ALA A 88 -17.79 12.35 4.23
CA ALA A 88 -18.17 12.73 2.87
C ALA A 88 -19.51 12.12 2.39
N ASP A 89 -20.07 11.12 3.07
CA ASP A 89 -21.29 10.42 2.62
C ASP A 89 -22.60 10.86 3.34
N ASN A 90 -22.58 11.84 4.24
CA ASN A 90 -23.77 12.26 5.02
C ASN A 90 -24.38 13.61 4.60
N GLU A 91 -24.27 14.02 3.33
CA GLU A 91 -24.86 15.29 2.85
C GLU A 91 -25.94 15.14 1.77
N THR A 92 -26.50 13.95 1.52
CA THR A 92 -27.65 13.81 0.61
C THR A 92 -28.69 12.85 1.16
N GLY A 93 -29.60 13.38 1.98
CA GLY A 93 -30.76 12.63 2.45
C GLY A 93 -31.77 13.47 3.22
N GLY A 94 -32.68 14.13 2.48
CA GLY A 94 -34.07 14.36 2.89
C GLY A 94 -34.37 15.60 3.73
#